data_AF-A0A7S0EUQ4-F1
#
_entry.id   AF-A0A7S0EUQ4-F1
#
_cell.length_a   1.000
_cell.length_b   1.000
_cell.length_c   1.000
_cell.angle_alpha   90.00
_cell.angle_beta   90.00
_cell.angle_gamma   90.00
#
_symmetry.space_group_name_H-M   'P 1'
#
loop_
_entity.id
_entity.type
_entity.pdbx_description
1 polymer ?
#
loop_
_entity_poly.entity_id
_entity_poly.type
_entity_poly.pdbx_seq_one_letter_code
_entity_poly.pdbx_strand_id
1 'polypeptide(L)'
;KKVKNDELQSKFVITYQQLSLFRKGISFFSDETAAGMEKYLLKTICTEIVNLVLEDQCKSLGVAFSSTAEDRQKVIHSLPATLRGGMQALCDSLSKKSTADFNTNLEKIAAELGVECKPLDKNTERSVVFGIRHQWQEQLKEEKNPPLVLLLCLQIMLLHVHKVAVSAPGKSV
;
A
#
# COMPACT_ATOMS: atom_id res chain seq x y z
N LYS A 1 -11.48 -2.08 26.91
CA LYS A 1 -11.61 -2.45 25.48
C LYS A 1 -10.36 -1.96 24.74
N LYS A 2 -9.29 -2.75 24.67
CA LYS A 2 -7.98 -2.34 24.09
C LYS A 2 -7.42 -3.31 23.04
N VAL A 3 -8.09 -4.46 22.84
CA VAL A 3 -7.58 -5.60 22.03
C VAL A 3 -7.99 -5.52 20.55
N LYS A 4 -8.97 -4.69 20.19
CA LYS A 4 -9.54 -4.64 18.82
C LYS A 4 -8.68 -3.90 17.78
N ASN A 5 -7.67 -3.12 18.20
CA ASN A 5 -6.90 -2.28 17.27
C ASN A 5 -5.58 -2.93 16.82
N ASP A 6 -5.10 -3.99 17.48
CA ASP A 6 -3.72 -4.47 17.26
C ASP A 6 -3.52 -5.17 15.91
N GLU A 7 -4.50 -5.92 15.41
CA GLU A 7 -4.38 -6.60 14.11
C GLU A 7 -4.45 -5.64 12.93
N LEU A 8 -5.40 -4.68 12.95
CA LEU A 8 -5.46 -3.62 11.94
C LEU A 8 -4.20 -2.77 12.01
N GLN A 9 -3.81 -2.32 13.21
CA GLN A 9 -2.61 -1.52 13.41
C GLN A 9 -1.38 -2.23 12.86
N SER A 10 -1.22 -3.53 13.14
CA SER A 10 -0.08 -4.30 12.65
C SER A 10 -0.06 -4.39 11.13
N LYS A 11 -1.17 -4.78 10.50
CA LYS A 11 -1.26 -4.89 9.03
C LYS A 11 -1.08 -3.53 8.36
N PHE A 12 -1.76 -2.50 8.85
CA PHE A 12 -1.66 -1.13 8.34
C PHE A 12 -0.22 -0.63 8.40
N VAL A 13 0.45 -0.78 9.55
CA VAL A 13 1.82 -0.32 9.74
C VAL A 13 2.76 -1.03 8.76
N ILE A 14 2.63 -2.35 8.59
CA ILE A 14 3.44 -3.12 7.64
C ILE A 14 3.22 -2.60 6.20
N THR A 15 1.96 -2.49 5.76
CA THR A 15 1.64 -2.06 4.39
C THR A 15 2.04 -0.60 4.14
N TYR A 16 1.90 0.30 5.13
CA TYR A 16 2.35 1.69 5.04
C TYR A 16 3.88 1.82 4.98
N GLN A 17 4.61 0.97 5.70
CA GLN A 17 6.06 0.92 5.63
C GLN A 17 6.54 0.41 4.26
N GLN A 18 5.86 -0.59 3.69
CA GLN A 18 6.11 -1.03 2.31
C GLN A 18 5.85 0.10 1.31
N LEU A 19 4.73 0.83 1.44
CA LEU A 19 4.43 2.00 0.62
C LEU A 19 5.57 3.02 0.66
N SER A 20 6.03 3.36 1.86
CA SER A 20 7.10 4.33 2.08
C SER A 20 8.42 3.88 1.43
N LEU A 21 8.74 2.59 1.50
CA LEU A 21 9.93 2.02 0.88
C LEU A 21 9.84 2.04 -0.65
N PHE A 22 8.68 1.70 -1.21
CA PHE A 22 8.45 1.77 -2.66
C PHE A 22 8.54 3.20 -3.18
N ARG A 23 7.99 4.19 -2.47
CA ARG A 23 8.12 5.61 -2.85
C ARG A 23 9.57 6.08 -2.85
N LYS A 24 10.36 5.68 -1.85
CA LYS A 24 11.81 5.91 -1.82
C LYS A 24 12.52 5.24 -2.99
N GLY A 25 12.02 4.10 -3.46
CA GLY A 25 12.56 3.43 -4.63
C GLY A 25 12.26 4.13 -5.95
N ILE A 26 11.06 4.68 -6.07
CA ILE A 26 10.60 5.42 -7.26
C ILE A 26 11.48 6.66 -7.53
N SER A 27 12.02 7.30 -6.48
CA SER A 27 12.88 8.50 -6.65
C SER A 27 14.23 8.23 -7.32
N PHE A 28 14.59 6.97 -7.61
CA PHE A 28 15.80 6.62 -8.36
C PHE A 28 15.61 6.63 -9.89
N PHE A 29 14.36 6.75 -10.36
CA PHE A 29 14.03 6.69 -11.77
C PHE A 29 13.79 8.10 -12.35
N SER A 30 13.85 8.22 -13.67
CA SER A 30 13.48 9.45 -14.37
C SER A 30 12.00 9.79 -14.16
N ASP A 31 11.64 11.08 -14.26
CA ASP A 31 10.29 11.58 -13.98
C ASP A 31 9.17 10.81 -14.72
N GLU A 32 9.41 10.43 -15.98
CA GLU A 32 8.43 9.68 -16.78
C GLU A 32 8.22 8.25 -16.22
N THR A 33 9.30 7.55 -15.90
CA THR A 33 9.22 6.20 -15.32
C THR A 33 8.65 6.25 -13.91
N ALA A 34 9.06 7.24 -13.13
CA ALA A 34 8.58 7.46 -11.78
C ALA A 34 7.06 7.69 -11.75
N ALA A 35 6.53 8.51 -12.66
CA ALA A 35 5.09 8.74 -12.79
C ALA A 35 4.31 7.46 -13.11
N GLY A 36 4.85 6.59 -13.98
CA GLY A 36 4.26 5.28 -14.27
C GLY A 36 4.22 4.37 -13.04
N MET A 37 5.29 4.36 -12.26
CA MET A 37 5.39 3.58 -11.03
C MET A 37 4.49 4.11 -9.90
N GLU A 38 4.38 5.43 -9.74
CA GLU A 38 3.45 6.03 -8.77
C GLU A 38 2.00 5.61 -9.07
N LYS A 39 1.61 5.64 -10.36
CA LYS A 39 0.29 5.18 -10.79
C LYS A 39 0.08 3.69 -10.52
N TYR A 40 1.11 2.86 -10.67
CA TYR A 40 1.04 1.45 -10.31
C TYR A 40 0.92 1.24 -8.80
N LEU A 41 1.61 2.04 -8.01
CA LEU A 41 1.56 1.99 -6.55
C LEU A 41 0.16 2.38 -6.01
N LEU A 42 -0.47 3.37 -6.63
CA LEU A 42 -1.86 3.76 -6.34
C LEU A 42 -2.83 2.59 -6.54
N LYS A 43 -2.66 1.82 -7.62
CA LYS A 43 -3.53 0.68 -7.96
C LYS A 43 -3.26 -0.59 -7.17
N THR A 44 -2.10 -0.67 -6.52
CA THR A 44 -1.67 -1.84 -5.75
C THR A 44 -1.70 -1.53 -4.26
N ILE A 45 -0.57 -1.14 -3.69
CA ILE A 45 -0.39 -0.95 -2.23
C ILE A 45 -1.34 0.11 -1.66
N CYS A 46 -1.54 1.23 -2.35
CA CYS A 46 -2.48 2.26 -1.85
C CYS A 46 -3.93 1.75 -1.84
N THR A 47 -4.33 0.99 -2.87
CA THR A 47 -5.65 0.36 -2.93
C THR A 47 -5.81 -0.70 -1.82
N GLU A 48 -4.76 -1.46 -1.53
CA GLU A 48 -4.73 -2.41 -0.42
C GLU A 48 -4.92 -1.72 0.93
N ILE A 49 -4.22 -0.60 1.19
CA ILE A 49 -4.39 0.20 2.42
C ILE A 49 -5.84 0.68 2.55
N VAL A 50 -6.43 1.22 1.48
CA VAL A 50 -7.83 1.67 1.51
C VAL A 50 -8.77 0.52 1.81
N ASN A 51 -8.56 -0.64 1.19
CA ASN A 51 -9.36 -1.83 1.44
C ASN A 51 -9.21 -2.30 2.89
N LEU A 52 -8.01 -2.30 3.47
CA LEU A 52 -7.76 -2.67 4.87
C LEU A 52 -8.52 -1.76 5.84
N VAL A 53 -8.47 -0.44 5.60
CA VAL A 53 -9.18 0.55 6.42
C VAL A 53 -10.69 0.35 6.32
N LEU A 54 -11.22 0.19 5.11
CA LEU A 54 -12.66 -0.03 4.90
C LEU A 54 -13.14 -1.37 5.48
N GLU A 55 -12.35 -2.42 5.37
CA GLU A 55 -12.67 -3.74 5.91
C GLU A 55 -12.83 -3.68 7.44
N ASP A 56 -11.96 -2.96 8.14
CA ASP A 56 -12.07 -2.76 9.58
C ASP A 56 -13.32 -1.95 9.98
N GLN A 57 -13.59 -0.86 9.25
CA GLN A 57 -14.78 -0.06 9.50
C GLN A 57 -16.07 -0.86 9.23
N CYS A 58 -16.09 -1.66 8.16
CA CYS A 58 -17.19 -2.56 7.85
C CYS A 58 -17.38 -3.65 8.90
N LYS A 59 -16.31 -4.26 9.40
CA LYS A 59 -16.37 -5.22 10.52
C LYS A 59 -16.97 -4.59 11.77
N SER A 60 -16.61 -3.34 12.05
CA SER A 60 -17.16 -2.60 13.19
C SER A 60 -18.64 -2.27 13.03
N LEU A 61 -19.11 -2.06 11.79
CA LEU A 61 -20.50 -1.76 11.47
C LEU A 61 -21.36 -3.00 11.13
N GLY A 62 -20.75 -4.18 10.98
CA GLY A 62 -21.44 -5.40 10.54
C GLY A 62 -21.85 -5.39 9.07
N VAL A 63 -21.16 -4.61 8.23
CA VAL A 63 -21.45 -4.47 6.79
C VAL A 63 -20.55 -5.41 5.98
N ALA A 64 -21.09 -6.04 4.94
CA ALA A 64 -20.28 -6.86 4.03
C ALA A 64 -19.42 -5.97 3.13
N PHE A 65 -18.15 -6.34 2.95
CA PHE A 65 -17.21 -5.66 2.04
C PHE A 65 -16.41 -6.66 1.23
N SER A 66 -16.32 -6.42 -0.07
CA SER A 66 -15.74 -7.30 -1.10
C SER A 66 -14.51 -6.70 -1.78
N SER A 67 -14.00 -5.56 -1.30
CA SER A 67 -12.77 -4.92 -1.79
C SER A 67 -12.78 -4.47 -3.27
N THR A 68 -13.95 -4.42 -3.91
CA THR A 68 -14.12 -3.91 -5.28
C THR A 68 -14.28 -2.38 -5.31
N ALA A 69 -14.02 -1.75 -6.46
CA ALA A 69 -14.12 -0.30 -6.59
C ALA A 69 -15.55 0.21 -6.36
N GLU A 70 -16.53 -0.51 -6.87
CA GLU A 70 -17.96 -0.22 -6.71
C GLU A 70 -18.38 -0.36 -5.24
N ASP A 71 -17.88 -1.39 -4.57
CA ASP A 71 -18.22 -1.66 -3.18
C ASP A 71 -17.58 -0.66 -2.21
N ARG A 72 -16.36 -0.17 -2.52
CA ARG A 72 -15.75 0.94 -1.77
C ARG A 72 -16.67 2.17 -1.71
N GLN A 73 -17.24 2.57 -2.85
CA GLN A 73 -18.13 3.73 -2.92
C GLN A 73 -19.43 3.49 -2.16
N LYS A 74 -20.02 2.30 -2.26
CA LYS A 74 -21.23 1.93 -1.51
C LYS A 74 -21.01 2.01 0.00
N VAL A 75 -19.92 1.42 0.48
CA VAL A 75 -19.58 1.37 1.90
C VAL A 75 -19.30 2.75 2.49
N ILE A 76 -18.68 3.67 1.74
CA ILE A 76 -18.40 5.03 2.22
C ILE A 76 -19.69 5.73 2.69
N HIS A 77 -20.82 5.50 2.01
CA HIS A 77 -22.10 6.06 2.43
C HIS A 77 -22.63 5.49 3.76
N SER A 78 -22.25 4.25 4.10
CA SER A 78 -22.58 3.61 5.37
C SER A 78 -21.67 4.04 6.53
N LEU A 79 -20.56 4.73 6.26
CA LEU A 79 -19.65 5.23 7.30
C LEU A 79 -20.23 6.41 8.09
N PRO A 80 -19.77 6.62 9.33
CA PRO A 80 -20.08 7.83 10.10
C PRO A 80 -19.73 9.11 9.33
N ALA A 81 -20.51 10.17 9.53
CA ALA A 81 -20.32 11.45 8.84
C ALA A 81 -18.93 12.05 9.05
N THR A 82 -18.30 11.77 10.20
CA THR A 82 -16.94 12.21 10.53
C THR A 82 -15.88 11.60 9.62
N LEU A 83 -16.00 10.32 9.27
CA LEU A 83 -15.03 9.59 8.44
C LEU A 83 -15.35 9.63 6.95
N ARG A 84 -16.62 9.84 6.59
CA ARG A 84 -17.10 9.75 5.20
C ARG A 84 -16.34 10.69 4.26
N GLY A 85 -16.15 11.94 4.67
CA GLY A 85 -15.46 12.95 3.85
C GLY A 85 -14.00 12.60 3.58
N GLY A 86 -13.25 12.21 4.63
CA GLY A 86 -11.85 11.82 4.48
C GLY A 86 -11.68 10.50 3.70
N MET A 87 -12.57 9.52 3.90
CA MET A 87 -12.53 8.25 3.18
C MET A 87 -12.88 8.43 1.69
N GLN A 88 -13.81 9.32 1.36
CA GLN A 88 -14.09 9.69 -0.02
C GLN A 88 -12.85 10.30 -0.67
N ALA A 89 -12.22 11.30 -0.03
CA ALA A 89 -11.02 11.94 -0.54
C ALA A 89 -9.84 10.98 -0.71
N LEU A 90 -9.71 10.00 0.18
CA LEU A 90 -8.72 8.94 0.09
C LEU A 90 -8.99 8.01 -1.10
N CYS A 91 -10.23 7.55 -1.29
CA CYS A 91 -10.62 6.76 -2.46
C CYS A 91 -10.41 7.50 -3.78
N ASP A 92 -10.78 8.78 -3.84
CA ASP A 92 -10.62 9.61 -5.05
C ASP A 92 -9.14 9.80 -5.40
N SER A 93 -8.26 9.84 -4.39
CA SER A 93 -6.81 9.96 -4.61
C SER A 93 -6.19 8.73 -5.30
N LEU A 94 -6.83 7.56 -5.27
CA LEU A 94 -6.38 6.36 -6.00
C LEU A 94 -6.42 6.55 -7.53
N SER A 95 -7.26 7.46 -8.03
CA SER A 95 -7.40 7.76 -9.45
C SER A 95 -6.45 8.86 -9.94
N LYS A 96 -5.65 9.45 -9.04
CA LYS A 96 -4.72 10.54 -9.37
C LYS A 96 -3.44 10.02 -10.02
N LYS A 97 -2.55 10.96 -10.36
CA LYS A 97 -1.26 10.67 -10.99
C LYS A 97 -0.12 10.42 -10.00
N SER A 98 -0.24 10.94 -8.78
CA SER A 98 0.83 10.90 -7.78
C SER A 98 0.34 10.42 -6.42
N THR A 99 1.27 9.80 -5.67
CA THR A 99 1.03 9.27 -4.33
C THR A 99 1.03 10.34 -3.24
N ALA A 100 1.44 11.58 -3.55
CA ALA A 100 1.52 12.67 -2.57
C ALA A 100 0.16 13.03 -1.94
N ASP A 101 -0.88 13.16 -2.77
CA ASP A 101 -2.24 13.43 -2.32
C ASP A 101 -2.82 12.28 -1.50
N PHE A 102 -2.51 11.04 -1.92
CA PHE A 102 -2.92 9.83 -1.19
C PHE A 102 -2.33 9.82 0.21
N ASN A 103 -1.02 10.06 0.36
CA ASN A 103 -0.36 10.07 1.67
C ASN A 103 -0.94 11.14 2.60
N THR A 104 -1.19 12.34 2.08
CA THR A 104 -1.76 13.44 2.86
C THR A 104 -3.15 13.10 3.38
N ASN A 105 -4.00 12.49 2.55
CA ASN A 105 -5.33 12.06 2.96
C ASN A 105 -5.28 10.85 3.91
N LEU A 106 -4.33 9.94 3.70
CA LEU A 106 -4.14 8.76 4.54
C LEU A 106 -3.74 9.16 5.96
N GLU A 107 -2.81 10.10 6.12
CA GLU A 107 -2.35 10.57 7.44
C GLU A 107 -3.48 11.22 8.24
N LYS A 108 -4.37 11.97 7.58
CA LYS A 108 -5.56 12.55 8.23
C LYS A 108 -6.51 11.47 8.72
N ILE A 109 -6.84 10.50 7.86
CA ILE A 109 -7.72 9.37 8.22
C ILE A 109 -7.09 8.51 9.31
N ALA A 110 -5.80 8.22 9.23
CA ALA A 110 -5.09 7.44 10.23
C ALA A 110 -5.15 8.13 11.60
N ALA A 111 -4.96 9.46 11.65
CA ALA A 111 -5.13 10.23 12.88
C ALA A 111 -6.56 10.15 13.44
N GLU A 112 -7.58 10.25 12.60
CA GLU A 112 -9.00 10.11 13.01
C GLU A 112 -9.34 8.70 13.52
N LEU A 113 -8.71 7.67 12.96
CA LEU A 113 -8.86 6.27 13.37
C LEU A 113 -7.97 5.89 14.56
N GLY A 114 -7.10 6.78 15.03
CA GLY A 114 -6.12 6.50 16.09
C GLY A 114 -5.03 5.52 15.67
N VAL A 115 -4.73 5.45 14.37
CA VAL A 115 -3.69 4.62 13.76
C VAL A 115 -2.47 5.48 13.46
N GLU A 116 -1.30 5.06 13.91
CA GLU A 116 -0.05 5.80 13.65
C GLU A 116 0.58 5.45 12.30
N CYS A 117 0.74 6.46 11.43
CA CYS A 117 1.61 6.40 10.26
C CYS A 117 3.08 6.53 10.68
N LYS A 118 3.73 5.43 11.06
CA LYS A 118 5.12 5.45 11.51
C LYS A 118 6.08 5.63 10.33
N PRO A 119 6.97 6.65 10.37
CA PRO A 119 7.99 6.81 9.35
C PRO A 119 8.98 5.65 9.38
N LEU A 120 9.67 5.41 8.26
CA LEU A 120 10.74 4.41 8.18
C LEU A 120 11.98 4.88 8.95
N ASP A 121 12.21 4.30 10.13
CA ASP A 121 13.51 4.39 10.79
C ASP A 121 14.50 3.36 10.20
N LYS A 122 15.81 3.52 10.49
CA LYS A 122 16.86 2.64 9.93
C LYS A 122 16.71 1.16 10.29
N ASN A 123 16.16 0.83 11.45
CA ASN A 123 15.98 -0.56 11.89
C ASN A 123 14.75 -1.16 11.23
N THR A 124 13.65 -0.41 11.21
CA THR A 124 12.40 -0.77 10.54
C THR A 124 12.61 -0.95 9.04
N GLU A 125 13.34 -0.04 8.39
CA GLU A 125 13.67 -0.15 6.96
C GLU A 125 14.40 -1.47 6.66
N ARG A 126 15.39 -1.87 7.46
CA ARG A 126 16.08 -3.16 7.29
C ARG A 126 15.13 -4.34 7.45
N SER A 127 14.22 -4.28 8.42
CA SER A 127 13.23 -5.34 8.67
C SER A 127 12.26 -5.48 7.49
N VAL A 128 11.76 -4.35 6.96
CA VAL A 128 10.85 -4.33 5.82
C VAL A 128 11.55 -4.84 4.56
N VAL A 129 12.79 -4.40 4.30
CA VAL A 129 13.63 -4.90 3.21
C VAL A 129 13.84 -6.41 3.33
N PHE A 130 14.11 -6.92 4.53
CA PHE A 130 14.27 -8.36 4.76
C PHE A 130 12.97 -9.12 4.45
N GLY A 131 11.82 -8.63 4.94
CA GLY A 131 10.52 -9.25 4.71
C GLY A 131 10.15 -9.31 3.22
N ILE A 132 10.29 -8.18 2.50
CA ILE A 132 10.03 -8.11 1.06
C ILE A 132 10.97 -9.05 0.30
N ARG A 133 12.26 -9.07 0.66
CA ARG A 133 13.23 -9.99 0.03
C ARG A 133 12.80 -11.44 0.20
N HIS A 134 12.42 -11.83 1.41
CA HIS A 134 11.98 -13.20 1.70
C HIS A 134 10.76 -13.56 0.86
N GLN A 135 9.73 -12.70 0.87
CA GLN A 135 8.51 -12.89 0.10
C GLN A 135 8.79 -13.05 -1.41
N TRP A 136 9.62 -12.18 -2.00
CA TRP A 136 9.97 -12.28 -3.41
C TRP A 136 10.80 -13.53 -3.73
N GLN A 137 11.67 -13.97 -2.81
CA GLN A 137 12.42 -15.21 -2.98
C GLN A 137 11.52 -16.44 -2.91
N GLU A 138 10.47 -16.43 -2.08
CA GLU A 138 9.46 -17.50 -2.06
C GLU A 138 8.64 -17.49 -3.35
N GLN A 139 8.14 -16.33 -3.78
CA GLN A 139 7.41 -16.20 -5.05
C GLN A 139 8.24 -16.66 -6.24
N LEU A 140 9.53 -16.34 -6.28
CA LEU A 140 10.44 -16.76 -7.35
C LEU A 140 10.60 -18.28 -7.44
N LYS A 141 10.50 -19.02 -6.32
CA LYS A 141 10.61 -20.49 -6.33
C LYS A 141 9.38 -21.16 -6.96
N GLU A 142 8.22 -20.52 -6.86
CA GLU A 142 6.94 -21.08 -7.32
C GLU A 142 6.54 -20.58 -8.71
N GLU A 143 7.01 -19.39 -9.10
CA GLU A 143 6.66 -18.73 -10.35
C GLU A 143 7.22 -19.48 -11.57
N LYS A 144 6.37 -19.69 -12.57
CA LYS A 144 6.70 -20.40 -13.82
C LYS A 144 6.63 -19.50 -15.05
N ASN A 145 6.03 -18.33 -14.91
CA ASN A 145 5.88 -17.36 -15.99
C ASN A 145 7.22 -16.62 -16.23
N PRO A 146 7.90 -16.82 -17.37
CA PRO A 146 9.26 -16.30 -17.55
C PRO A 146 9.41 -14.77 -17.41
N PRO A 147 8.51 -13.93 -17.94
CA PRO A 147 8.48 -12.50 -17.65
C PRO A 147 8.45 -12.14 -16.15
N LEU A 148 7.64 -12.84 -15.35
CA LEU A 148 7.51 -12.56 -13.92
C LEU A 148 8.75 -13.01 -13.15
N VAL A 149 9.33 -14.16 -13.52
CA VAL A 149 10.62 -14.63 -12.99
C VAL A 149 11.70 -13.58 -13.20
N LEU A 150 11.81 -13.01 -14.41
CA LEU A 150 12.82 -11.99 -14.71
C LEU A 150 12.58 -10.69 -13.91
N LEU A 151 11.32 -10.26 -13.80
CA LEU A 151 10.97 -9.10 -13.00
C LEU A 151 11.34 -9.29 -11.52
N LEU A 152 10.98 -10.44 -10.93
CA LEU A 152 11.31 -10.78 -9.54
C LEU A 152 12.83 -10.81 -9.32
N CYS A 153 13.60 -11.38 -10.25
CA CYS A 153 15.06 -11.35 -10.21
C CYS A 153 15.61 -9.92 -10.21
N LEU A 154 15.09 -9.04 -11.07
CA LEU A 154 15.51 -7.64 -11.13
C LEU A 154 15.15 -6.88 -9.84
N GLN A 155 13.94 -7.08 -9.32
CA GLN A 155 13.48 -6.48 -8.05
C GLN A 155 14.35 -6.93 -6.88
N ILE A 156 14.68 -8.22 -6.79
CA ILE A 156 15.58 -8.77 -5.77
C ILE A 156 17.00 -8.19 -5.92
N MET A 157 17.51 -8.03 -7.15
CA MET A 157 18.82 -7.41 -7.38
C MET A 157 18.83 -5.93 -6.96
N LEU A 158 17.82 -5.15 -7.34
CA LEU A 158 17.70 -3.75 -6.93
C LEU A 158 17.63 -3.62 -5.40
N LEU A 159 16.88 -4.50 -4.75
CA LEU A 159 16.80 -4.56 -3.30
C LEU A 159 18.14 -4.95 -2.66
N HIS A 160 18.90 -5.84 -3.30
CA HIS A 160 20.21 -6.25 -2.81
C HIS A 160 21.26 -5.14 -2.94
N VAL A 161 21.36 -4.52 -4.12
CA VAL A 161 22.40 -3.55 -4.49
C VAL A 161 22.10 -2.17 -3.90
N HIS A 162 20.87 -1.67 -4.07
CA HIS A 162 20.50 -0.30 -3.71
C HIS A 162 19.70 -0.20 -2.41
N LYS A 163 19.31 -1.32 -1.79
CA LYS A 163 18.39 -1.36 -0.63
C LYS A 163 17.05 -0.69 -0.93
N VAL A 164 16.67 -0.72 -2.20
CA VAL A 164 15.49 -0.07 -2.75
C VAL A 164 14.51 -1.15 -3.19
N ALA A 165 13.27 -1.05 -2.73
CA ALA A 165 12.18 -1.87 -3.24
C ALA A 165 11.42 -1.08 -4.30
N VAL A 166 11.03 -1.74 -5.39
CA VAL A 166 10.24 -1.14 -6.47
C VAL A 166 9.10 -2.07 -6.83
N SER A 167 7.90 -1.52 -6.93
CA SER A 167 6.72 -2.24 -7.40
C SER A 167 6.46 -1.87 -8.85
N ALA A 168 6.39 -2.86 -9.74
CA ALA A 168 6.22 -2.64 -11.18
C ALA A 168 5.27 -3.70 -11.77
N PRO A 169 4.53 -3.35 -12.84
CA PRO A 169 3.69 -4.33 -13.52
C PRO A 169 4.54 -5.44 -14.15
N GLY A 170 4.10 -6.69 -13.97
CA GLY A 170 4.70 -7.91 -14.57
C GLY A 170 4.69 -7.99 -16.09
N LYS A 171 4.13 -6.98 -16.76
CA LYS A 171 4.11 -6.83 -18.21
C LYS A 171 4.70 -5.44 -18.49
N SER A 172 5.80 -5.39 -19.24
CA SER A 172 6.20 -4.13 -19.87
C SER A 172 5.14 -3.81 -20.91
N VAL A 173 4.54 -2.62 -20.83
CA VAL A 173 3.77 -2.06 -21.95
C VAL A 173 4.75 -1.70 -23.05
#